data_AF-A0A367ZA37-F1
#
_entry.id   AF-A0A367ZA37-F1
#
_cell.length_a   1.000
_cell.length_b   1.000
_cell.length_c   1.000
_cell.angle_alpha   90.00
_cell.angle_beta   90.00
_cell.angle_gamma   90.00
#
_symmetry.space_group_name_H-M   'P 1'
#
loop_
_entity.id
_entity.type
_entity.pdbx_description
1 polymer ?
#
loop_
_entity_poly.entity_id
_entity_poly.type
_entity_poly.pdbx_seq_one_letter_code
_entity_poly.pdbx_strand_id
1 'polypeptide(L)'
;MKWIDNLKVSYKLTLAFGVTLLILVIVAGFGIFDLNQVSQGTRALYFDRTLPIYWVGEAQATLFELRGNLYKYALLPAEREATLAAIENNKTQIQAMLDKYRQTSLGEEEKAALAEFDQAYATYLQAVDRFIENINRGNEQAAITSINDGGEVANASKAVGAAMDEIVSINSRIAEELQQQAEATYIRARAIC
;
A
#
# COMPACT_ATOMS: atom_id res chain seq x y z
N MET A 1 -20.52 -55.62 -21.18
CA MET A 1 -19.62 -55.54 -22.34
C MET A 1 -20.29 -55.81 -23.70
N LYS A 2 -21.36 -56.62 -23.80
CA LYS A 2 -22.04 -56.92 -25.10
C LYS A 2 -22.66 -55.73 -25.86
N TRP A 3 -22.88 -54.58 -25.20
CA TRP A 3 -23.42 -53.38 -25.87
C TRP A 3 -22.36 -52.73 -26.75
N ILE A 4 -21.14 -52.54 -26.25
CA ILE A 4 -20.07 -51.86 -27.00
C ILE A 4 -19.69 -52.70 -28.22
N ASP A 5 -19.67 -54.02 -28.10
CA ASP A 5 -19.25 -54.92 -29.19
C ASP A 5 -20.13 -54.81 -30.45
N ASN A 6 -21.44 -54.57 -30.30
CA ASN A 6 -22.41 -54.47 -31.40
C ASN A 6 -22.48 -53.09 -32.10
N LEU A 7 -21.71 -52.09 -31.65
CA LEU A 7 -21.64 -50.79 -32.33
C LEU A 7 -20.75 -50.85 -33.58
N LYS A 8 -21.18 -50.19 -34.66
CA LYS A 8 -20.35 -50.00 -35.87
C LYS A 8 -19.05 -49.30 -35.47
N VAL A 9 -17.94 -49.69 -36.11
CA VAL A 9 -16.59 -49.18 -35.82
C VAL A 9 -16.52 -47.64 -35.87
N SER A 10 -17.28 -47.00 -36.76
CA SER A 10 -17.38 -45.53 -36.85
C SER A 10 -17.87 -44.88 -35.55
N TYR A 11 -18.93 -45.42 -34.93
CA TYR A 11 -19.44 -44.89 -33.66
C TYR A 11 -18.47 -45.09 -32.49
N LYS A 12 -17.73 -46.20 -32.48
CA LYS A 12 -16.68 -46.46 -31.48
C LYS A 12 -15.58 -45.40 -31.55
N LEU A 13 -15.12 -45.08 -32.76
CA LEU A 13 -14.10 -44.04 -33.01
C LEU A 13 -14.60 -42.64 -32.66
N THR A 14 -15.81 -42.26 -33.08
CA THR A 14 -16.38 -40.94 -32.77
C THR A 14 -16.61 -40.76 -31.27
N LEU A 15 -17.08 -41.78 -30.55
CA LEU A 15 -17.25 -41.73 -29.10
C LEU A 15 -15.91 -41.53 -28.39
N ALA A 16 -14.89 -42.31 -28.77
CA ALA A 16 -13.55 -42.18 -28.20
C ALA A 16 -12.97 -40.77 -28.41
N PHE A 17 -13.07 -40.26 -29.64
CA PHE A 17 -12.59 -38.91 -29.97
C PHE A 17 -13.40 -37.82 -29.26
N GLY A 18 -14.72 -37.99 -29.14
CA GLY A 18 -15.60 -37.06 -28.42
C GLY A 18 -15.27 -36.99 -26.93
N VAL A 19 -14.96 -38.12 -26.29
CA VAL A 19 -14.51 -38.15 -24.88
C VAL A 19 -13.16 -37.43 -24.73
N THR A 20 -12.20 -37.67 -25.62
CA THR A 20 -10.91 -36.95 -25.60
C THR A 20 -11.12 -35.44 -25.75
N LEU A 21 -11.97 -35.02 -26.68
CA LEU A 21 -12.27 -33.60 -26.90
C LEU A 21 -12.96 -32.97 -25.69
N LEU A 22 -13.89 -33.69 -25.04
CA LEU A 22 -14.52 -33.24 -23.80
C LEU A 22 -13.50 -33.04 -22.67
N ILE A 23 -12.56 -33.98 -22.49
CA ILE A 23 -11.50 -33.86 -21.49
C ILE A 23 -10.62 -32.63 -21.79
N LEU A 24 -10.24 -32.40 -23.04
CA LEU A 24 -9.47 -31.23 -23.44
C LEU A 24 -10.19 -29.91 -23.13
N VAL A 25 -11.51 -29.84 -23.38
CA VAL A 25 -12.32 -28.65 -23.06
C VAL A 25 -12.36 -28.41 -21.55
N ILE A 26 -12.51 -29.47 -20.75
CA ILE A 26 -12.52 -29.36 -19.28
C ILE A 26 -11.16 -28.84 -18.77
N VAL A 27 -10.05 -29.42 -19.23
CA VAL A 27 -8.69 -28.99 -18.84
C VAL A 27 -8.44 -27.55 -19.26
N ALA A 28 -8.82 -27.17 -20.49
CA ALA A 28 -8.71 -25.78 -20.96
C ALA A 28 -9.55 -24.81 -20.11
N GLY A 29 -10.76 -25.21 -19.72
CA GLY A 29 -11.64 -24.43 -18.85
C GLY A 29 -11.03 -24.17 -17.46
N PHE A 30 -10.46 -25.20 -16.83
CA PHE A 30 -9.75 -25.04 -15.56
C PHE A 30 -8.52 -24.16 -15.70
N GLY A 31 -7.72 -24.35 -16.77
CA GLY A 31 -6.55 -23.52 -17.03
C GLY A 31 -6.89 -22.03 -17.15
N ILE A 32 -7.96 -21.68 -17.86
CA ILE A 32 -8.42 -20.29 -17.97
C ILE A 32 -8.90 -19.73 -16.63
N PHE A 33 -9.64 -20.53 -15.86
CA PHE A 33 -10.14 -20.12 -14.54
C PHE A 33 -8.99 -19.80 -13.57
N ASP A 34 -7.99 -20.67 -13.50
CA ASP A 34 -6.84 -20.48 -12.61
C ASP A 34 -5.96 -19.31 -13.06
N LEU A 35 -5.74 -19.14 -14.37
CA LEU A 35 -5.02 -17.97 -14.90
C LEU A 35 -5.72 -16.65 -14.57
N ASN A 36 -7.05 -16.62 -14.62
CA ASN A 36 -7.81 -15.43 -14.23
C ASN A 36 -7.65 -15.11 -12.73
N GLN A 37 -7.60 -16.12 -11.87
CA GLN A 37 -7.34 -15.91 -10.44
C GLN A 37 -5.93 -15.37 -10.18
N VAL A 38 -4.91 -15.94 -10.81
CA VAL A 38 -3.52 -15.46 -10.71
C VAL A 38 -3.39 -14.02 -11.23
N SER A 39 -4.05 -13.71 -12.35
CA SER A 39 -4.07 -12.36 -12.92
C SER A 39 -4.70 -11.33 -11.97
N GLN A 40 -5.86 -11.66 -11.38
CA GLN A 40 -6.52 -10.80 -10.39
C GLN A 40 -5.67 -10.63 -9.13
N GLY A 41 -5.08 -11.71 -8.61
CA GLY A 41 -4.19 -11.65 -7.45
C GLY A 41 -2.96 -10.78 -7.70
N THR A 42 -2.35 -10.89 -8.88
CA THR A 42 -1.19 -10.06 -9.27
C THR A 42 -1.58 -8.60 -9.43
N ARG A 43 -2.77 -8.31 -9.98
CA ARG A 43 -3.31 -6.96 -10.09
C ARG A 43 -3.52 -6.34 -8.70
N ALA A 44 -4.15 -7.09 -7.78
CA ALA A 44 -4.36 -6.63 -6.41
C ALA A 44 -3.04 -6.40 -5.68
N LEU A 45 -2.07 -7.32 -5.81
CA LEU A 45 -0.73 -7.20 -5.22
C LEU A 45 -0.03 -5.91 -5.68
N TYR A 46 -0.15 -5.54 -6.95
CA TYR A 46 0.47 -4.33 -7.47
C TYR A 46 -0.31 -3.06 -7.08
N PHE A 47 -1.58 -2.97 -7.46
CA PHE A 47 -2.35 -1.73 -7.36
C PHE A 47 -2.86 -1.45 -5.95
N ASP A 48 -3.23 -2.50 -5.20
CA ASP A 48 -3.83 -2.35 -3.87
C ASP A 48 -2.82 -2.51 -2.74
N ARG A 49 -1.59 -3.01 -3.00
CA ARG A 49 -0.58 -3.23 -1.96
C ARG A 49 0.76 -2.57 -2.25
N THR A 50 1.40 -2.91 -3.37
CA THR A 50 2.74 -2.40 -3.70
C THR A 50 2.76 -0.88 -3.90
N LEU A 51 1.80 -0.34 -4.66
CA LEU A 51 1.69 1.11 -4.87
C LEU A 51 1.39 1.87 -3.57
N PRO A 52 0.43 1.45 -2.72
CA PRO A 52 0.27 2.01 -1.38
C PRO A 52 1.52 2.02 -0.52
N ILE A 53 2.24 0.89 -0.43
CA ILE A 53 3.50 0.81 0.32
C ILE A 53 4.50 1.84 -0.21
N TYR A 54 4.63 1.95 -1.54
CA TYR A 54 5.49 2.94 -2.17
C TYR A 54 5.07 4.37 -1.83
N TRP A 55 3.80 4.73 -1.99
CA TRP A 55 3.32 6.10 -1.71
C TRP A 55 3.49 6.49 -0.24
N VAL A 56 3.21 5.59 0.69
CA VAL A 56 3.39 5.84 2.12
C VAL A 56 4.87 5.94 2.47
N GLY A 57 5.73 5.13 1.84
CA GLY A 57 7.19 5.25 1.95
C GLY A 57 7.71 6.61 1.47
N GLU A 58 7.25 7.08 0.31
CA GLU A 58 7.60 8.43 -0.20
C GLU A 58 7.08 9.55 0.73
N ALA A 59 5.88 9.38 1.30
CA ALA A 59 5.35 10.30 2.29
C ALA A 59 6.19 10.32 3.58
N GLN A 60 6.72 9.17 4.00
CA GLN A 60 7.61 9.07 5.17
C GLN A 60 8.96 9.74 4.89
N ALA A 61 9.54 9.55 3.70
CA ALA A 61 10.74 10.28 3.28
C ALA A 61 10.51 11.80 3.29
N THR A 62 9.37 12.24 2.74
CA THR A 62 8.95 13.64 2.72
C THR A 62 8.73 14.20 4.14
N LEU A 63 8.24 13.39 5.07
CA LEU A 63 8.13 13.76 6.50
C LEU A 63 9.50 14.02 7.11
N PHE A 64 10.52 13.21 6.79
CA PHE A 64 11.89 13.46 7.26
C PHE A 64 12.49 14.74 6.66
N GLU A 65 12.23 15.02 5.39
CA GLU A 65 12.62 16.29 4.78
C GLU A 65 11.95 17.48 5.47
N LEU A 66 10.65 17.40 5.76
CA LEU A 66 9.91 18.43 6.48
C LEU A 66 10.56 18.68 7.85
N ARG A 67 10.85 17.63 8.61
CA ARG A 67 11.58 17.74 9.89
C ARG A 67 12.93 18.46 9.71
N GLY A 68 13.72 18.07 8.71
CA GLY A 68 14.97 18.73 8.35
C GLY A 68 14.79 20.22 8.07
N ASN A 69 13.73 20.58 7.35
CA ASN A 69 13.37 21.96 7.05
C ASN A 69 12.98 22.75 8.30
N LEU A 70 12.41 22.13 9.34
CA LEU A 70 12.18 22.81 10.64
C LEU A 70 13.51 23.22 11.30
N TYR A 71 14.49 22.33 11.34
CA TYR A 71 15.83 22.68 11.84
C TYR A 71 16.45 23.80 11.01
N LYS A 72 16.36 23.71 9.68
CA LYS A 72 16.84 24.74 8.76
C LYS A 72 16.17 26.09 9.00
N TYR A 73 14.86 26.11 9.22
CA TYR A 73 14.08 27.32 9.47
C TYR A 73 14.51 28.04 10.76
N ALA A 74 14.81 27.27 11.81
CA ALA A 74 15.34 27.82 13.06
C ALA A 74 16.77 28.35 12.89
N LEU A 75 17.65 27.59 12.23
CA LEU A 75 19.09 27.85 12.21
C LEU A 75 19.55 28.87 11.16
N LEU A 76 18.82 29.04 10.06
CA LEU A 76 19.24 29.87 8.92
C LEU A 76 18.23 31.01 8.65
N PRO A 77 18.29 32.13 9.40
CA PRO A 77 17.37 33.26 9.23
C PRO A 77 17.27 33.79 7.80
N ALA A 78 18.39 33.81 7.07
CA ALA A 78 18.46 34.30 5.69
C ALA A 78 17.71 33.40 4.68
N GLU A 79 17.43 32.15 5.03
CA GLU A 79 16.77 31.17 4.14
C GLU A 79 15.33 30.85 4.57
N ARG A 80 14.77 31.57 5.56
CA ARG A 80 13.47 31.25 6.15
C ARG A 80 12.32 31.25 5.14
N GLU A 81 12.27 32.23 4.24
CA GLU A 81 11.20 32.33 3.24
C GLU A 81 11.19 31.11 2.31
N ALA A 82 12.35 30.76 1.74
CA ALA A 82 12.48 29.58 0.88
C ALA A 82 12.23 28.27 1.65
N THR A 83 12.68 28.19 2.91
CA THR A 83 12.47 27.01 3.76
C THR A 83 11.00 26.84 4.14
N LEU A 84 10.26 27.93 4.38
CA LEU A 84 8.82 27.90 4.62
C LEU A 84 8.06 27.37 3.40
N ALA A 85 8.41 27.86 2.20
CA ALA A 85 7.82 27.34 0.97
C ALA A 85 8.10 25.83 0.79
N ALA A 86 9.29 25.37 1.14
CA ALA A 86 9.62 23.94 1.13
C ALA A 86 8.76 23.14 2.13
N ILE A 87 8.57 23.64 3.36
CA ILE A 87 7.71 23.01 4.37
C ILE A 87 6.27 22.85 3.85
N GLU A 88 5.69 23.91 3.30
CA GLU A 88 4.32 23.86 2.76
C GLU A 88 4.20 22.90 1.56
N ASN A 89 5.24 22.83 0.73
CA ASN A 89 5.31 21.85 -0.35
C ASN A 89 5.43 20.41 0.19
N ASN A 90 6.24 20.17 1.22
CA ASN A 90 6.31 18.85 1.88
C ASN A 90 4.95 18.45 2.47
N LYS A 91 4.25 19.38 3.14
CA LYS A 91 2.88 19.14 3.66
C LYS A 91 1.93 18.70 2.54
N THR A 92 1.94 19.41 1.43
CA THR A 92 1.10 19.12 0.26
C THR A 92 1.44 17.75 -0.36
N GLN A 93 2.72 17.42 -0.48
CA GLN A 93 3.16 16.13 -1.03
C GLN A 93 2.75 14.94 -0.17
N ILE A 94 2.91 15.04 1.15
CA ILE A 94 2.47 13.99 2.09
C ILE A 94 0.97 13.75 1.91
N GLN A 95 0.16 14.81 1.94
CA GLN A 95 -1.28 14.71 1.75
C GLN A 95 -1.63 14.04 0.41
N ALA A 96 -0.99 14.47 -0.68
CA ALA A 96 -1.25 13.93 -2.01
C ALA A 96 -0.92 12.44 -2.14
N MET A 97 0.14 11.95 -1.48
CA MET A 97 0.48 10.51 -1.49
C MET A 97 -0.52 9.69 -0.69
N LEU A 98 -0.97 10.19 0.47
CA LEU A 98 -1.99 9.50 1.25
C LEU A 98 -3.37 9.57 0.57
N ASP A 99 -3.67 10.62 -0.19
CA ASP A 99 -4.90 10.70 -0.98
C ASP A 99 -4.92 9.69 -2.13
N LYS A 100 -3.78 9.38 -2.75
CA LYS A 100 -3.69 8.27 -3.71
C LYS A 100 -3.99 6.93 -3.03
N TYR A 101 -3.46 6.72 -1.83
CA TYR A 101 -3.77 5.51 -1.06
C TYR A 101 -5.26 5.43 -0.70
N ARG A 102 -5.90 6.54 -0.30
CA ARG A 102 -7.35 6.59 -0.02
C ARG A 102 -8.24 6.20 -1.21
N GLN A 103 -7.72 6.27 -2.44
CA GLN A 103 -8.46 5.93 -3.66
C GLN A 103 -8.39 4.43 -4.00
N THR A 104 -7.62 3.63 -3.26
CA THR A 104 -7.57 2.17 -3.45
C THR A 104 -8.74 1.47 -2.77
N SER A 105 -8.84 0.15 -2.97
CA SER A 105 -9.84 -0.66 -2.29
C SER A 105 -9.42 -0.96 -0.85
N LEU A 106 -9.79 -0.09 0.08
CA LEU A 106 -9.44 -0.19 1.50
C LEU A 106 -10.33 -1.17 2.28
N GLY A 107 -9.70 -2.07 3.03
CA GLY A 107 -10.32 -2.84 4.11
C GLY A 107 -10.55 -2.02 5.38
N GLU A 108 -11.22 -2.61 6.37
CA GLU A 108 -11.55 -1.90 7.63
C GLU A 108 -10.32 -1.54 8.46
N GLU A 109 -9.32 -2.41 8.50
CA GLU A 109 -8.05 -2.17 9.21
C GLU A 109 -7.25 -1.02 8.57
N GLU A 110 -7.25 -0.96 7.24
CA GLU A 110 -6.61 0.11 6.47
C GLU A 110 -7.29 1.47 6.71
N LYS A 111 -8.63 1.49 6.76
CA LYS A 111 -9.40 2.69 7.11
C LYS A 111 -9.13 3.17 8.53
N ALA A 112 -9.02 2.24 9.48
CA ALA A 112 -8.69 2.57 10.87
C ALA A 112 -7.29 3.20 10.97
N ALA A 113 -6.28 2.58 10.34
CA ALA A 113 -4.93 3.11 10.31
C ALA A 113 -4.83 4.50 9.61
N LEU A 114 -5.61 4.71 8.55
CA LEU A 114 -5.73 6.02 7.91
C LEU A 114 -6.34 7.08 8.83
N ALA A 115 -7.35 6.72 9.63
CA ALA A 115 -7.95 7.64 10.60
C ALA A 115 -6.96 8.01 11.72
N GLU A 116 -6.17 7.05 12.19
CA GLU A 116 -5.09 7.30 13.15
C GLU A 116 -4.02 8.22 12.56
N PHE A 117 -3.62 7.98 11.30
CA PHE A 117 -2.75 8.87 10.55
C PHE A 117 -3.32 10.29 10.47
N ASP A 118 -4.60 10.45 10.11
CA ASP A 118 -5.24 11.77 9.97
C ASP A 118 -5.20 12.56 11.28
N GLN A 119 -5.48 11.90 12.40
CA GLN A 119 -5.42 12.51 13.72
C GLN A 119 -3.99 12.89 14.12
N ALA A 120 -3.03 11.98 13.92
CA ALA A 120 -1.62 12.23 14.22
C ALA A 120 -1.06 13.35 13.35
N TYR A 121 -1.40 13.37 12.07
CA TYR A 121 -0.91 14.35 11.11
C TYR A 121 -1.49 15.74 11.38
N ALA A 122 -2.78 15.85 11.67
CA ALA A 122 -3.39 17.11 12.10
C ALA A 122 -2.70 17.68 13.36
N THR A 123 -2.41 16.82 14.35
CA THR A 123 -1.67 17.21 15.56
C THR A 123 -0.25 17.69 15.23
N TYR A 124 0.44 17.00 14.32
CA TYR A 124 1.77 17.37 13.86
C TYR A 124 1.77 18.72 13.14
N LEU A 125 0.83 18.97 12.24
CA LEU A 125 0.70 20.25 11.54
C LEU A 125 0.52 21.42 12.52
N GLN A 126 -0.35 21.26 13.52
CA GLN A 126 -0.54 22.27 14.56
C GLN A 126 0.74 22.51 15.39
N ALA A 127 1.52 21.48 15.66
CA ALA A 127 2.80 21.61 16.36
C ALA A 127 3.84 22.34 15.48
N VAL A 128 3.90 22.03 14.18
CA VAL A 128 4.76 22.71 13.20
C VAL A 128 4.42 24.19 13.09
N ASP A 129 3.13 24.54 13.01
CA ASP A 129 2.71 25.93 12.89
C ASP A 129 3.10 26.74 14.14
N ARG A 130 2.95 26.15 15.34
CA ARG A 130 3.38 26.76 16.60
C ARG A 130 4.91 26.85 16.71
N PHE A 131 5.65 25.90 16.16
CA PHE A 131 7.11 26.00 16.05
C PHE A 131 7.52 27.22 15.22
N ILE A 132 6.94 27.36 14.02
CA ILE A 132 7.21 28.49 13.11
C ILE A 132 6.84 29.81 13.78
N GLU A 133 5.67 29.88 14.44
CA GLU A 133 5.23 31.07 15.15
C GLU A 133 6.18 31.47 16.29
N ASN A 134 6.68 30.50 17.07
CA ASN A 134 7.66 30.77 18.13
C ASN A 134 8.96 31.34 17.57
N ILE A 135 9.49 30.78 16.47
CA ILE A 135 10.67 31.32 15.79
C ILE A 135 10.41 32.76 15.33
N ASN A 136 9.26 33.03 14.70
CA ASN A 136 8.91 34.36 14.17
C ASN A 136 8.73 35.42 15.27
N ARG A 137 8.31 35.01 16.47
CA ARG A 137 8.16 35.88 17.65
C ARG A 137 9.46 36.05 18.45
N GLY A 138 10.56 35.41 18.04
CA GLY A 138 11.84 35.43 18.77
C GLY A 138 11.90 34.49 19.96
N ASN A 139 10.90 33.62 20.15
CA ASN A 139 10.85 32.60 21.20
C ASN A 139 11.63 31.33 20.79
N GLU A 140 12.88 31.50 20.35
CA GLU A 140 13.67 30.42 19.74
C GLU A 140 13.89 29.23 20.69
N GLN A 141 14.07 29.49 21.99
CA GLN A 141 14.23 28.43 22.99
C GLN A 141 13.00 27.51 23.06
N ALA A 142 11.78 28.07 23.00
CA ALA A 142 10.55 27.28 23.03
C ALA A 142 10.42 26.43 21.75
N ALA A 143 10.77 27.01 20.60
CA ALA A 143 10.79 26.29 19.33
C ALA A 143 11.80 25.12 19.36
N ILE A 144 13.04 25.37 19.81
CA ILE A 144 14.08 24.33 19.95
C ILE A 144 13.64 23.22 20.91
N THR A 145 13.05 23.57 22.05
CA THR A 145 12.53 22.57 23.00
C THR A 145 11.43 21.70 22.38
N SER A 146 10.60 22.24 21.48
CA SER A 146 9.52 21.47 20.84
C SER A 146 10.02 20.39 19.86
N ILE A 147 11.20 20.57 19.25
CA ILE A 147 11.81 19.62 18.29
C ILE A 147 12.82 18.66 18.94
N ASN A 148 13.16 18.85 20.21
CA ASN A 148 13.99 17.94 20.99
C ASN A 148 13.24 16.64 21.32
N ASP A 149 13.97 15.60 21.71
CA ASP A 149 13.36 14.36 22.16
C ASP A 149 12.41 14.60 23.35
N GLY A 150 11.20 14.04 23.28
CA GLY A 150 10.11 14.31 24.22
C GLY A 150 9.38 15.65 24.00
N GLY A 151 9.86 16.51 23.09
CA GLY A 151 9.21 17.75 22.69
C GLY A 151 7.95 17.51 21.86
N GLU A 152 7.09 18.52 21.79
CA GLU A 152 5.79 18.42 21.14
C GLU A 152 5.87 18.04 19.65
N VAL A 153 6.68 18.77 18.86
CA VAL A 153 6.85 18.50 17.42
C VAL A 153 7.50 17.14 17.22
N ALA A 154 8.47 16.77 18.05
CA ALA A 154 9.14 15.48 17.96
C ALA A 154 8.17 14.32 18.24
N ASN A 155 7.36 14.41 19.29
CA ASN A 155 6.39 13.37 19.64
C ASN A 155 5.27 13.26 18.59
N ALA A 156 4.74 14.39 18.12
CA ALA A 156 3.73 14.38 17.07
C ALA A 156 4.30 13.81 15.75
N SER A 157 5.54 14.13 15.41
CA SER A 157 6.21 13.55 14.25
C SER A 157 6.40 12.02 14.37
N LYS A 158 6.79 11.53 15.56
CA LYS A 158 6.89 10.08 15.82
C LYS A 158 5.53 9.40 15.68
N ALA A 159 4.45 10.01 16.16
CA ALA A 159 3.10 9.47 16.02
C ALA A 159 2.68 9.35 14.55
N VAL A 160 2.98 10.36 13.72
CA VAL A 160 2.75 10.28 12.27
C VAL A 160 3.55 9.15 11.64
N GLY A 161 4.85 9.04 11.98
CA GLY A 161 5.71 7.97 11.49
C GLY A 161 5.18 6.59 11.86
N ALA A 162 4.77 6.38 13.11
CA ALA A 162 4.20 5.13 13.58
C ALA A 162 2.89 4.77 12.86
N ALA A 163 2.01 5.74 12.60
CA ALA A 163 0.78 5.51 11.84
C ALA A 163 1.09 5.13 10.37
N MET A 164 2.11 5.74 9.75
CA MET A 164 2.58 5.34 8.41
C MET A 164 3.17 3.93 8.42
N ASP A 165 3.96 3.58 9.44
CA ASP A 165 4.54 2.23 9.59
C ASP A 165 3.44 1.16 9.73
N GLU A 166 2.37 1.47 10.47
CA GLU A 166 1.22 0.56 10.61
C GLU A 166 0.52 0.33 9.26
N ILE A 167 0.29 1.39 8.48
CA ILE A 167 -0.26 1.27 7.12
C ILE A 167 0.61 0.36 6.24
N VAL A 168 1.94 0.53 6.29
CA VAL A 168 2.90 -0.30 5.54
C VAL A 168 2.85 -1.75 6.02
N SER A 169 2.77 -1.98 7.34
CA SER A 169 2.68 -3.30 7.96
C SER A 169 1.43 -4.06 7.48
N ILE A 170 0.26 -3.41 7.54
CA ILE A 170 -1.01 -3.97 7.08
C ILE A 170 -0.93 -4.38 5.61
N ASN A 171 -0.46 -3.47 4.74
CA ASN A 171 -0.37 -3.75 3.31
C ASN A 171 0.65 -4.85 3.00
N SER A 172 1.76 -4.90 3.73
CA SER A 172 2.79 -5.93 3.57
C SER A 172 2.26 -7.30 3.98
N ARG A 173 1.52 -7.38 5.09
CA ARG A 173 0.89 -8.63 5.55
C ARG A 173 -0.15 -9.11 4.54
N ILE A 174 -1.03 -8.24 4.05
CA ILE A 174 -2.03 -8.62 3.05
C ILE A 174 -1.37 -9.05 1.74
N ALA A 175 -0.27 -8.40 1.33
CA ALA A 175 0.51 -8.81 0.17
C ALA A 175 1.09 -10.23 0.33
N GLU A 176 1.59 -10.57 1.52
CA GLU A 176 2.07 -11.91 1.83
C GLU A 176 0.93 -12.96 1.78
N GLU A 177 -0.24 -12.64 2.33
CA GLU A 177 -1.43 -13.50 2.27
C GLU A 177 -1.86 -13.76 0.82
N LEU A 178 -1.86 -12.73 -0.04
CA LEU A 178 -2.17 -12.86 -1.47
C LEU A 178 -1.15 -13.74 -2.19
N GLN A 179 0.14 -13.61 -1.86
CA GLN A 179 1.20 -14.43 -2.43
C GLN A 179 1.03 -15.91 -2.05
N GLN A 180 0.71 -16.21 -0.78
CA GLN A 180 0.46 -17.58 -0.32
C GLN A 180 -0.78 -18.19 -1.00
N GLN A 181 -1.84 -17.40 -1.21
CA GLN A 181 -3.03 -17.84 -1.95
C GLN A 181 -2.72 -18.14 -3.43
N ALA A 182 -1.87 -17.34 -4.06
CA ALA A 182 -1.42 -17.58 -5.43
C ALA A 182 -0.63 -18.89 -5.53
N GLU A 183 0.26 -19.17 -4.59
CA GLU A 183 1.02 -20.42 -4.53
C GLU A 183 0.11 -21.65 -4.34
N ALA A 184 -0.85 -21.56 -3.42
CA ALA A 184 -1.83 -22.63 -3.21
C ALA A 184 -2.70 -22.89 -4.45
N THR A 185 -3.04 -21.85 -5.21
CA THR A 185 -3.77 -21.97 -6.48
C THR A 185 -2.91 -22.61 -7.55
N TYR A 186 -1.64 -22.24 -7.65
CA TYR A 186 -0.69 -22.87 -8.56
C TYR A 186 -0.50 -24.38 -8.29
N ILE A 187 -0.34 -24.77 -7.02
CA ILE A 187 -0.19 -26.19 -6.63
C ILE A 187 -1.44 -27.00 -7.02
N ARG A 188 -2.64 -26.45 -6.80
CA ARG A 188 -3.90 -27.08 -7.20
C ARG A 188 -4.01 -27.22 -8.72
N ALA A 189 -3.70 -26.17 -9.48
CA ALA A 189 -3.72 -26.20 -10.94
C ALA A 189 -2.77 -27.27 -11.49
N ARG A 190 -1.57 -27.40 -10.92
CA ARG A 190 -0.58 -28.40 -11.31
C ARG A 190 -1.03 -29.84 -11.03
N ALA A 191 -1.83 -30.08 -9.99
CA ALA A 191 -2.32 -31.42 -9.67
C ALA A 191 -3.41 -31.92 -10.64
N ILE A 192 -4.01 -31.03 -11.44
CA ILE A 192 -5.07 -31.34 -12.41
C ILE A 192 -4.48 -31.65 -13.80
N CYS A 193 -3.29 -31.14 -14.11
CA CYS A 193 -2.52 -31.41 -15.33
C CYS A 193 -1.75 -32.73 -15.25
#